data_AF-A0A527Y3A8-F1
#
_entry.id   AF-A0A527Y3A8-F1
#
_cell.length_a   1.000
_cell.length_b   1.000
_cell.length_c   1.000
_cell.angle_alpha   90.00
_cell.angle_beta   90.00
_cell.angle_gamma   90.00
#
_symmetry.space_group_name_H-M   'P 1'
#
loop_
_entity.id
_entity.type
_entity.pdbx_description
1 polymer ?
#
loop_
_entity_poly.entity_id
_entity_poly.type
_entity_poly.pdbx_seq_one_letter_code
_entity_poly.pdbx_strand_id
1 'polypeptide(L)'
;MMYGQMTAGSWIYIGTQGIVQGTYETFVEAGRQHYNGDLRGKWILTGGLGGMGGAQPLAAVMAGASCLAIECNPDSIDFRLRTRYLDEKAETLDEAMEMIDRWTKAGEAKSVGLLGNAAEIVPEMFRRGIRPDILTDQTSAHDPINGYLPKGWTMAEWREKRTSDPKAVEKAARASMREHVEAMVAFWNAGVPTLDY
;
A
#
# COMPACT_ATOMS: atom_id res chain seq x y z
N MET A 1 13.69 23.17 11.99
CA MET A 1 13.99 22.80 10.58
C MET A 1 12.68 22.54 9.85
N MET A 2 12.61 22.82 8.55
CA MET A 2 11.45 22.50 7.69
C MET A 2 11.83 21.33 6.77
N TYR A 3 10.97 20.31 6.67
CA TYR A 3 11.17 19.21 5.72
C TYR A 3 10.44 19.52 4.42
N GLY A 4 11.19 19.77 3.34
CA GLY A 4 10.65 20.26 2.07
C GLY A 4 10.09 19.19 1.14
N GLN A 5 10.40 17.90 1.36
CA GLN A 5 10.16 16.84 0.37
C GLN A 5 10.65 17.25 -1.04
N MET A 6 10.14 16.63 -2.11
CA MET A 6 10.45 17.05 -3.49
C MET A 6 9.61 18.25 -3.94
N THR A 7 8.27 18.09 -3.99
CA THR A 7 7.37 19.07 -4.60
C THR A 7 6.63 19.96 -3.60
N ALA A 8 6.70 19.64 -2.29
CA ALA A 8 6.01 20.41 -1.25
C ALA A 8 6.71 21.75 -0.99
N GLY A 9 8.02 21.72 -0.75
CA GLY A 9 8.84 22.91 -0.51
C GLY A 9 9.18 23.72 -1.76
N SER A 10 8.94 23.15 -2.95
CA SER A 10 9.11 23.82 -4.26
C SER A 10 7.78 24.26 -4.89
N TRP A 11 6.67 24.10 -4.16
CA TRP A 11 5.34 24.62 -4.51
C TRP A 11 4.81 24.17 -5.88
N ILE A 12 5.03 22.91 -6.23
CA ILE A 12 4.54 22.31 -7.47
C ILE A 12 3.79 20.99 -7.24
N TYR A 13 3.33 20.75 -6.00
CA TYR A 13 2.47 19.61 -5.69
C TYR A 13 1.06 19.81 -6.24
N ILE A 14 0.60 18.86 -7.06
CA ILE A 14 -0.72 18.89 -7.71
C ILE A 14 -1.66 17.79 -7.18
N GLY A 15 -1.47 17.39 -5.92
CA GLY A 15 -2.21 16.25 -5.35
C GLY A 15 -1.68 14.91 -5.85
N THR A 16 -2.48 13.86 -5.64
CA THR A 16 -2.19 12.48 -6.02
C THR A 16 -1.89 12.31 -7.52
N GLN A 17 -2.43 13.21 -8.37
CA GLN A 17 -2.20 13.18 -9.82
C GLN A 17 -0.72 13.31 -10.20
N GLY A 18 0.10 13.94 -9.36
CA GLY A 18 1.53 14.16 -9.66
C GLY A 18 2.34 12.87 -9.85
N ILE A 19 1.87 11.73 -9.34
CA ILE A 19 2.57 10.44 -9.44
C ILE A 19 1.78 9.35 -10.17
N VAL A 20 0.47 9.53 -10.38
CA VAL A 20 -0.40 8.46 -10.91
C VAL A 20 0.11 7.87 -12.23
N GLN A 21 0.63 8.71 -13.13
CA GLN A 21 1.21 8.23 -14.39
C GLN A 21 2.47 7.39 -14.15
N GLY A 22 3.38 7.84 -13.26
CA GLY A 22 4.59 7.09 -12.95
C GLY A 22 4.29 5.73 -12.31
N THR A 23 3.30 5.68 -11.42
CA THR A 23 2.83 4.42 -10.81
C THR A 23 2.15 3.51 -11.84
N TYR A 24 1.33 4.08 -12.73
CA TYR A 24 0.71 3.35 -13.83
C TYR A 24 1.75 2.72 -14.75
N GLU A 25 2.74 3.49 -15.23
CA GLU A 25 3.81 2.98 -16.10
C GLU A 25 4.64 1.89 -15.41
N THR A 26 4.85 2.02 -14.09
CA THR A 26 5.53 0.98 -13.29
C THR A 26 4.76 -0.33 -13.32
N PHE A 27 3.44 -0.30 -13.06
CA PHE A 27 2.62 -1.51 -13.07
C PHE A 27 2.44 -2.10 -14.46
N VAL A 28 2.26 -1.26 -15.48
CA VAL A 28 2.20 -1.71 -16.88
C VAL A 28 3.50 -2.42 -17.27
N GLU A 29 4.66 -1.86 -16.90
CA GLU A 29 5.94 -2.48 -17.22
C GLU A 29 6.17 -3.79 -16.45
N ALA A 30 5.81 -3.84 -15.16
CA ALA A 30 5.81 -5.10 -14.42
C ALA A 30 4.88 -6.15 -15.09
N GLY A 31 3.71 -5.72 -15.58
CA GLY A 31 2.81 -6.55 -16.38
C GLY A 31 3.45 -7.08 -17.67
N ARG A 32 4.20 -6.24 -18.41
CA ARG A 32 4.94 -6.67 -19.61
C ARG A 32 6.00 -7.72 -19.29
N GLN A 33 6.78 -7.52 -18.23
CA GLN A 33 7.90 -8.39 -17.87
C GLN A 33 7.46 -9.73 -17.28
N HIS A 34 6.38 -9.76 -16.51
CA HIS A 34 5.97 -10.95 -15.75
C HIS A 34 4.70 -11.62 -16.27
N TYR A 35 3.84 -10.89 -17.01
CA TYR A 35 2.50 -11.33 -17.39
C TYR A 35 2.16 -11.05 -18.86
N ASN A 36 3.17 -10.97 -19.74
CA ASN A 36 3.00 -10.72 -21.18
C ASN A 36 2.19 -9.45 -21.51
N GLY A 37 2.14 -8.49 -20.58
CA GLY A 37 1.41 -7.23 -20.73
C GLY A 37 -0.09 -7.29 -20.44
N ASP A 38 -0.65 -8.44 -20.02
CA ASP A 38 -2.05 -8.56 -19.65
C ASP A 38 -2.20 -8.80 -18.15
N LEU A 39 -2.69 -7.78 -17.44
CA LEU A 39 -2.96 -7.84 -16.00
C LEU A 39 -4.44 -8.18 -15.67
N ARG A 40 -5.24 -8.55 -16.65
CA ARG A 40 -6.64 -8.92 -16.40
C ARG A 40 -6.74 -10.17 -15.54
N GLY A 41 -7.60 -10.09 -14.52
CA GLY A 41 -7.72 -11.16 -13.52
C GLY A 41 -6.51 -11.26 -12.58
N LYS A 42 -5.57 -10.30 -12.65
CA LYS A 42 -4.45 -10.16 -11.74
C LYS A 42 -4.76 -9.14 -10.66
N TRP A 43 -4.06 -9.23 -9.54
CA TRP A 43 -4.18 -8.23 -8.50
C TRP A 43 -2.84 -7.89 -7.84
N ILE A 44 -2.76 -6.63 -7.39
CA ILE A 44 -1.57 -6.04 -6.78
C ILE A 44 -1.85 -5.84 -5.28
N LEU A 45 -0.90 -6.24 -4.44
CA LEU A 45 -0.90 -5.95 -3.02
C LEU A 45 0.06 -4.80 -2.73
N THR A 46 -0.38 -3.81 -1.94
CA THR A 46 0.48 -2.72 -1.47
C THR A 46 0.08 -2.20 -0.09
N GLY A 47 0.93 -1.37 0.51
CA GLY A 47 0.67 -0.57 1.70
C GLY A 47 0.71 0.93 1.44
N GLY A 48 -0.05 1.69 2.22
CA GLY A 48 -0.06 3.14 2.26
C GLY A 48 -1.03 3.79 1.27
N LEU A 49 -1.95 4.60 1.79
CA LEU A 49 -2.89 5.44 1.03
C LEU A 49 -2.71 6.92 1.41
N GLY A 50 -1.46 7.36 1.53
CA GLY A 50 -1.08 8.75 1.75
C GLY A 50 -1.26 9.63 0.49
N GLY A 51 -0.75 10.87 0.50
CA GLY A 51 -0.79 11.76 -0.68
C GLY A 51 -0.15 11.12 -1.92
N MET A 52 0.98 10.46 -1.68
CA MET A 52 1.72 9.49 -2.51
C MET A 52 0.90 8.25 -2.89
N GLY A 53 0.86 7.36 -1.89
CA GLY A 53 0.27 6.01 -1.91
C GLY A 53 -1.16 5.92 -2.41
N GLY A 54 -1.93 6.99 -2.27
CA GLY A 54 -3.28 7.06 -2.80
C GLY A 54 -3.37 6.94 -4.32
N ALA A 55 -2.27 7.08 -5.07
CA ALA A 55 -2.26 6.89 -6.52
C ALA A 55 -2.27 5.41 -6.92
N GLN A 56 -1.76 4.52 -6.06
CA GLN A 56 -1.54 3.10 -6.36
C GLN A 56 -2.81 2.37 -6.79
N PRO A 57 -3.98 2.54 -6.13
CA PRO A 57 -5.16 1.78 -6.50
C PRO A 57 -5.70 2.19 -7.88
N LEU A 58 -5.80 3.49 -8.15
CA LEU A 58 -6.20 3.98 -9.47
C LEU A 58 -5.20 3.58 -10.57
N ALA A 59 -3.89 3.67 -10.30
CA ALA A 59 -2.85 3.27 -11.25
C ALA A 59 -2.94 1.78 -11.61
N ALA A 60 -3.16 0.91 -10.62
CA ALA A 60 -3.35 -0.52 -10.83
C ALA A 60 -4.61 -0.83 -11.66
N VAL A 61 -5.73 -0.17 -11.35
CA VAL A 61 -6.99 -0.29 -12.09
C VAL A 61 -6.81 0.15 -13.55
N MET A 62 -6.15 1.28 -13.78
CA MET A 62 -5.82 1.76 -15.13
C MET A 62 -4.92 0.79 -15.89
N ALA A 63 -4.00 0.11 -15.20
CA ALA A 63 -3.13 -0.91 -15.77
C ALA A 63 -3.86 -2.25 -16.03
N GLY A 64 -5.12 -2.39 -15.60
CA GLY A 64 -5.96 -3.56 -15.82
C GLY A 64 -5.93 -4.60 -14.69
N ALA A 65 -5.26 -4.30 -13.57
CA ALA A 65 -5.21 -5.15 -12.38
C ALA A 65 -6.21 -4.69 -11.31
N SER A 66 -6.71 -5.63 -10.52
CA SER A 66 -7.31 -5.27 -9.23
C SER A 66 -6.24 -4.87 -8.21
N CYS A 67 -6.61 -4.15 -7.15
CA CYS A 67 -5.65 -3.67 -6.15
C CYS A 67 -6.19 -3.81 -4.73
N LEU A 68 -5.38 -4.35 -3.83
CA LEU A 68 -5.61 -4.33 -2.38
C LEU A 68 -4.53 -3.45 -1.75
N ALA A 69 -4.94 -2.31 -1.19
CA ALA A 69 -4.05 -1.37 -0.52
C ALA A 69 -4.34 -1.35 1.00
N ILE A 70 -3.35 -1.74 1.81
CA ILE A 70 -3.45 -1.74 3.27
C ILE A 70 -3.16 -0.32 3.79
N GLU A 71 -4.05 0.22 4.63
CA GLU A 71 -3.88 1.54 5.24
C GLU A 71 -4.34 1.53 6.70
N CYS A 72 -3.55 2.12 7.57
CA CYS A 72 -3.81 2.15 9.02
C CYS A 72 -4.71 3.31 9.46
N ASN A 73 -4.78 4.38 8.66
CA ASN A 73 -5.55 5.56 8.95
C ASN A 73 -6.88 5.56 8.17
N PRO A 74 -8.04 5.40 8.82
CA PRO A 74 -9.34 5.36 8.14
C PRO A 74 -9.63 6.65 7.36
N ASP A 75 -9.20 7.81 7.88
CA ASP A 75 -9.36 9.10 7.18
C ASP A 75 -8.65 9.11 5.82
N SER A 76 -7.52 8.40 5.69
CA SER A 76 -6.79 8.28 4.44
C SER A 76 -7.57 7.46 3.42
N ILE A 77 -8.22 6.36 3.83
CA ILE A 77 -9.09 5.54 2.99
C ILE A 77 -10.29 6.35 2.51
N ASP A 78 -11.02 6.97 3.44
CA ASP A 78 -12.21 7.77 3.14
C ASP A 78 -11.88 8.95 2.21
N PHE A 79 -10.69 9.56 2.35
CA PHE A 79 -10.22 10.58 1.43
C PHE A 79 -10.09 10.05 -0.01
N ARG A 80 -9.56 8.83 -0.21
CA ARG A 80 -9.34 8.25 -1.55
C ARG A 80 -10.64 7.79 -2.19
N LEU A 81 -11.58 7.28 -1.39
CA LEU A 81 -12.96 7.03 -1.85
C LEU A 81 -13.59 8.32 -2.38
N ARG A 82 -13.53 9.40 -1.59
CA ARG A 82 -14.10 10.70 -1.99
C ARG A 82 -13.45 11.27 -3.26
N THR A 83 -12.14 11.11 -3.43
CA THR A 83 -11.43 11.58 -4.62
C THR A 83 -11.48 10.61 -5.80
N ARG A 84 -12.16 9.46 -5.66
CA ARG A 84 -12.26 8.39 -6.68
C ARG A 84 -10.91 7.81 -7.11
N TYR A 85 -9.97 7.76 -6.18
CA TYR A 85 -8.71 7.04 -6.32
C TYR A 85 -8.77 5.62 -5.74
N LEU A 86 -9.90 5.27 -5.12
CA LEU A 86 -10.20 3.97 -4.53
C LEU A 86 -11.70 3.65 -4.75
N ASP A 87 -12.05 2.40 -5.05
CA ASP A 87 -13.44 1.99 -5.35
C ASP A 87 -14.21 1.56 -4.10
N GLU A 88 -13.66 0.62 -3.33
CA GLU A 88 -14.30 0.03 -2.15
C GLU A 88 -13.35 0.04 -0.94
N LYS A 89 -13.91 -0.18 0.25
CA LYS A 89 -13.15 -0.36 1.50
C LYS A 89 -13.57 -1.66 2.17
N ALA A 90 -12.63 -2.28 2.88
CA ALA A 90 -12.85 -3.45 3.70
C ALA A 90 -12.25 -3.24 5.10
N GLU A 91 -12.89 -3.82 6.11
CA GLU A 91 -12.42 -3.76 7.50
C GLU A 91 -11.74 -5.06 7.94
N THR A 92 -11.86 -6.13 7.14
CA THR A 92 -11.23 -7.42 7.41
C THR A 92 -10.51 -7.95 6.18
N LEU A 93 -9.47 -8.76 6.42
CA LEU A 93 -8.73 -9.41 5.34
C LEU A 93 -9.66 -10.34 4.53
N ASP A 94 -10.56 -11.06 5.18
CA ASP A 94 -11.44 -12.01 4.50
C ASP A 94 -12.42 -11.28 3.55
N GLU A 95 -13.02 -10.17 4.00
CA GLU A 95 -13.85 -9.30 3.15
C GLU A 95 -13.07 -8.76 1.94
N ALA A 96 -11.85 -8.25 2.17
CA ALA A 96 -11.00 -7.76 1.10
C ALA A 96 -10.67 -8.86 0.07
N MET A 97 -10.42 -10.09 0.53
CA MET A 97 -10.14 -11.22 -0.34
C MET A 97 -11.37 -11.70 -1.11
N GLU A 98 -12.57 -11.66 -0.52
CA GLU A 98 -13.83 -11.94 -1.23
C GLU A 98 -14.06 -10.96 -2.38
N MET A 99 -13.76 -9.66 -2.16
CA MET A 99 -13.83 -8.64 -3.21
C MET A 99 -12.83 -8.91 -4.33
N ILE A 100 -11.56 -9.13 -4.00
CA ILE A 100 -10.49 -9.42 -4.97
C ILE A 100 -10.81 -10.68 -5.79
N ASP A 101 -11.22 -11.77 -5.14
CA ASP A 101 -11.56 -13.03 -5.82
C ASP A 101 -12.73 -12.84 -6.80
N ARG A 102 -13.79 -12.13 -6.37
CA ARG A 102 -14.93 -11.79 -7.22
C ARG A 102 -14.52 -10.99 -8.46
N TRP A 103 -13.72 -9.94 -8.29
CA TRP A 103 -13.32 -9.08 -9.41
C TRP A 103 -12.37 -9.78 -10.36
N THR A 104 -11.37 -10.48 -9.84
CA THR A 104 -10.39 -11.19 -10.66
C THR A 104 -11.04 -12.30 -11.48
N LYS A 105 -11.99 -13.07 -10.92
CA LYS A 105 -12.78 -14.07 -11.66
C LYS A 105 -13.67 -13.46 -12.74
N ALA A 106 -14.20 -12.25 -12.51
CA ALA A 106 -14.99 -11.52 -13.49
C ALA A 106 -14.14 -10.82 -14.56
N GLY A 107 -12.81 -10.78 -14.40
CA GLY A 107 -11.92 -9.98 -15.25
C GLY A 107 -12.09 -8.47 -15.06
N GLU A 108 -12.65 -8.04 -13.93
CA GLU A 108 -12.78 -6.64 -13.53
C GLU A 108 -11.49 -6.14 -12.88
N ALA A 109 -11.14 -4.89 -13.15
CA ALA A 109 -10.06 -4.16 -12.48
C ALA A 109 -10.69 -3.17 -11.49
N LYS A 110 -10.59 -3.47 -10.19
CA LYS A 110 -11.14 -2.66 -9.11
C LYS A 110 -10.21 -2.63 -7.90
N SER A 111 -10.42 -1.66 -7.03
CA SER A 111 -9.55 -1.40 -5.89
C SER A 111 -10.26 -1.44 -4.55
N VAL A 112 -9.63 -2.07 -3.55
CA VAL A 112 -10.08 -2.11 -2.16
C VAL A 112 -9.01 -1.58 -1.21
N GLY A 113 -9.42 -0.66 -0.33
CA GLY A 113 -8.61 -0.21 0.79
C GLY A 113 -8.91 -1.06 2.02
N LEU A 114 -7.93 -1.79 2.53
CA LEU A 114 -8.07 -2.61 3.74
C LEU A 114 -7.57 -1.82 4.95
N LEU A 115 -8.47 -1.55 5.90
CA LEU A 115 -8.09 -0.94 7.17
C LEU A 115 -7.24 -1.90 8.00
N GLY A 116 -5.99 -1.52 8.29
CA GLY A 116 -5.11 -2.29 9.15
C GLY A 116 -3.63 -1.94 9.02
N ASN A 117 -2.77 -2.72 9.67
CA ASN A 117 -1.32 -2.50 9.67
C ASN A 117 -0.63 -3.45 8.65
N ALA A 118 0.15 -2.89 7.72
CA ALA A 118 0.88 -3.68 6.72
C ALA A 118 1.87 -4.67 7.36
N ALA A 119 2.52 -4.30 8.46
CA ALA A 119 3.43 -5.18 9.21
C ALA A 119 2.72 -6.35 9.93
N GLU A 120 1.39 -6.36 9.95
CA GLU A 120 0.58 -7.47 10.47
C GLU A 120 -0.02 -8.27 9.32
N ILE A 121 -0.64 -7.57 8.38
CA ILE A 121 -1.44 -8.18 7.31
C ILE A 121 -0.54 -8.85 6.26
N VAL A 122 0.56 -8.24 5.83
CA VAL A 122 1.42 -8.85 4.80
C VAL A 122 2.04 -10.17 5.28
N PRO A 123 2.61 -10.26 6.51
CA PRO A 123 3.02 -11.56 7.08
C PRO A 123 1.86 -12.55 7.25
N GLU A 124 0.67 -12.09 7.64
CA GLU A 124 -0.54 -12.94 7.75
C GLU A 124 -0.92 -13.57 6.41
N MET A 125 -1.00 -12.75 5.35
CA MET A 125 -1.32 -13.20 4.00
C MET A 125 -0.33 -14.25 3.50
N PHE A 126 0.97 -14.02 3.74
CA PHE A 126 1.99 -14.98 3.37
C PHE A 126 1.76 -16.35 4.04
N ARG A 127 1.49 -16.33 5.36
CA ARG A 127 1.25 -17.53 6.18
C ARG A 127 -0.02 -18.28 5.77
N ARG A 128 -1.08 -17.55 5.38
CA ARG A 128 -2.33 -18.12 4.87
C ARG A 128 -2.21 -18.70 3.46
N GLY A 129 -1.07 -18.53 2.79
CA GLY A 129 -0.91 -18.97 1.41
C GLY A 129 -1.60 -18.05 0.39
N ILE A 130 -2.07 -16.87 0.81
CA ILE A 130 -2.62 -15.85 -0.09
C ILE A 130 -1.44 -15.27 -0.87
N ARG A 131 -1.55 -15.20 -2.20
CA ARG A 131 -0.48 -14.75 -3.09
C ARG A 131 -1.01 -13.68 -4.04
N PRO A 132 -0.52 -12.43 -3.98
CA PRO A 132 -0.78 -11.46 -5.03
C PRO A 132 0.02 -11.79 -6.28
N ASP A 133 -0.37 -11.19 -7.40
CA ASP A 133 0.40 -11.29 -8.64
C ASP A 133 1.54 -10.26 -8.65
N ILE A 134 1.41 -9.13 -7.96
CA ILE A 134 2.51 -8.16 -7.76
C ILE A 134 2.44 -7.64 -6.33
N LEU A 135 3.61 -7.47 -5.69
CA LEU A 135 3.73 -6.89 -4.35
C LEU A 135 4.64 -5.65 -4.36
N THR A 136 4.20 -4.59 -3.71
CA THR A 136 5.01 -3.39 -3.46
C THR A 136 4.63 -2.75 -2.12
N ASP A 137 5.26 -1.64 -1.74
CA ASP A 137 4.84 -0.82 -0.60
C ASP A 137 5.03 0.67 -0.90
N GLN A 138 4.14 1.51 -0.36
CA GLN A 138 4.34 2.97 -0.34
C GLN A 138 3.91 3.59 1.00
N THR A 139 4.10 2.86 2.10
CA THR A 139 4.06 3.48 3.43
C THR A 139 5.16 4.55 3.52
N SER A 140 5.03 5.50 4.45
CA SER A 140 6.03 6.56 4.60
C SER A 140 7.24 6.08 5.42
N ALA A 141 7.84 4.95 5.02
CA ALA A 141 8.95 4.31 5.72
C ALA A 141 10.25 5.17 5.78
N HIS A 142 10.35 6.17 4.89
CA HIS A 142 11.44 7.16 4.90
C HIS A 142 11.47 8.03 6.18
N ASP A 143 10.34 8.15 6.89
CA ASP A 143 10.24 8.82 8.19
C ASP A 143 9.67 7.86 9.23
N PRO A 144 10.53 7.09 9.94
CA PRO A 144 10.09 6.09 10.90
C PRO A 144 9.30 6.66 12.08
N ILE A 145 9.44 7.95 12.40
CA ILE A 145 8.74 8.55 13.54
C ILE A 145 7.33 8.94 13.10
N ASN A 146 7.20 9.60 11.94
CA ASN A 146 5.93 10.22 11.54
C ASN A 146 5.15 9.44 10.48
N GLY A 147 5.77 8.49 9.80
CA GLY A 147 5.27 7.89 8.58
C GLY A 147 4.92 6.40 8.61
N TYR A 148 5.32 5.68 9.66
CA TYR A 148 5.08 4.24 9.77
C TYR A 148 4.51 3.85 11.14
N LEU A 149 3.27 3.36 11.16
CA LEU A 149 2.61 2.91 12.39
C LEU A 149 3.26 1.61 12.89
N PRO A 150 3.84 1.57 14.11
CA PRO A 150 4.36 0.33 14.66
C PRO A 150 3.28 -0.75 14.81
N LYS A 151 3.67 -2.00 14.58
CA LYS A 151 2.83 -3.18 14.76
C LYS A 151 2.27 -3.25 16.19
N GLY A 152 0.99 -3.61 16.32
CA GLY A 152 0.26 -3.70 17.58
C GLY A 152 -0.08 -2.35 18.23
N TRP A 153 0.23 -1.22 17.59
CA TRP A 153 -0.10 0.10 18.11
C TRP A 153 -1.35 0.66 17.44
N THR A 154 -2.13 1.41 18.20
CA THR A 154 -3.23 2.20 17.66
C THR A 154 -2.73 3.54 17.10
N MET A 155 -3.51 4.14 16.20
CA MET A 155 -3.25 5.49 15.70
C MET A 155 -3.18 6.54 16.81
N ALA A 156 -3.98 6.38 17.88
CA ALA A 156 -3.99 7.31 19.01
C ALA A 156 -2.68 7.22 19.81
N GLU A 157 -2.26 6.00 20.18
CA GLU A 157 -0.99 5.78 20.90
C GLU A 157 0.20 6.25 20.08
N TRP A 158 0.21 5.99 18.77
CA TRP A 158 1.27 6.47 17.90
C TRP A 158 1.32 8.00 17.83
N ARG A 159 0.17 8.66 17.69
CA ARG A 159 0.08 10.13 17.69
C ARG A 159 0.65 10.74 18.97
N GLU A 160 0.34 10.17 20.13
CA GLU A 160 0.86 10.61 21.43
C GLU A 160 2.38 10.38 21.55
N LYS A 161 2.83 9.15 21.28
CA LYS A 161 4.23 8.75 21.47
C LYS A 161 5.20 9.45 20.53
N ARG A 162 4.77 9.91 19.36
CA ARG A 162 5.61 10.76 18.48
C ARG A 162 6.10 12.03 19.18
N THR A 163 5.31 12.57 20.12
CA THR A 163 5.70 13.74 20.90
C THR A 163 6.38 13.36 22.21
N SER A 164 5.83 12.38 22.93
CA SER A 164 6.32 12.05 24.27
C SER A 164 7.62 11.22 24.27
N ASP A 165 7.81 10.34 23.30
CA ASP A 165 8.99 9.47 23.18
C ASP A 165 9.28 9.07 21.71
N PRO A 166 9.76 10.01 20.88
CA PRO A 166 10.03 9.76 19.47
C PRO A 166 11.09 8.67 19.24
N LYS A 167 12.01 8.45 20.19
CA LYS A 167 13.03 7.40 20.08
C LYS A 167 12.41 6.01 20.23
N ALA A 168 11.44 5.85 21.12
CA ALA A 168 10.69 4.59 21.22
C ALA A 168 9.86 4.33 19.96
N VAL A 169 9.25 5.37 19.37
CA VAL A 169 8.54 5.25 18.09
C VAL A 169 9.47 4.79 16.99
N GLU A 170 10.62 5.45 16.79
CA GLU A 170 11.58 5.08 15.75
C GLU A 170 12.01 3.61 15.90
N LYS A 171 12.35 3.18 17.12
CA LYS A 171 12.75 1.80 17.38
C LYS A 171 11.64 0.80 17.03
N ALA A 172 10.40 1.08 17.44
CA ALA A 172 9.26 0.20 17.19
C ALA A 172 8.86 0.17 15.71
N ALA A 173 8.89 1.32 15.04
CA ALA A 173 8.60 1.44 13.61
C ALA A 173 9.63 0.67 12.77
N ARG A 174 10.93 0.84 13.03
CA ARG A 174 11.99 0.09 12.32
C ARG A 174 11.88 -1.42 12.52
N ALA A 175 11.53 -1.88 13.72
CA ALA A 175 11.29 -3.31 13.97
C ALA A 175 10.09 -3.82 13.14
N SER A 176 9.02 -3.02 13.04
CA SER A 176 7.83 -3.36 12.25
C SER A 176 8.12 -3.37 10.74
N MET A 177 8.86 -2.38 10.23
CA MET A 177 9.34 -2.34 8.85
C MET A 177 10.17 -3.57 8.50
N ARG A 178 11.04 -4.02 9.42
CA ARG A 178 11.84 -5.23 9.20
C ARG A 178 10.94 -6.45 9.01
N GLU A 179 9.96 -6.67 9.89
CA GLU A 179 9.03 -7.80 9.75
C GLU A 179 8.19 -7.69 8.47
N HIS A 180 7.79 -6.48 8.08
CA HIS A 180 7.09 -6.23 6.82
C HIS A 180 7.94 -6.62 5.61
N VAL A 181 9.19 -6.16 5.55
CA VAL A 181 10.13 -6.47 4.46
C VAL A 181 10.51 -7.96 4.46
N GLU A 182 10.65 -8.61 5.61
CA GLU A 182 10.87 -10.06 5.68
C GLU A 182 9.73 -10.83 5.01
N ALA A 183 8.48 -10.39 5.17
CA ALA A 183 7.35 -10.97 4.45
C ALA A 183 7.40 -10.66 2.95
N MET A 184 7.76 -9.44 2.53
CA MET A 184 7.93 -9.09 1.12
C MET A 184 9.01 -9.95 0.44
N VAL A 185 10.13 -10.18 1.12
CA VAL A 185 11.20 -11.09 0.68
C VAL A 185 10.71 -12.54 0.63
N ALA A 186 9.87 -12.96 1.57
CA ALA A 186 9.27 -14.29 1.53
C ALA A 186 8.34 -14.48 0.31
N PHE A 187 7.55 -13.46 -0.05
CA PHE A 187 6.77 -13.45 -1.29
C PHE A 187 7.66 -13.52 -2.54
N TRP A 188 8.74 -12.74 -2.56
CA TRP A 188 9.70 -12.77 -3.66
C TRP A 188 10.34 -14.15 -3.83
N ASN A 189 10.79 -14.78 -2.73
CA ASN A 189 11.30 -16.16 -2.74
C ASN A 189 10.25 -17.18 -3.18
N ALA A 190 8.97 -16.87 -3.01
CA ALA A 190 7.85 -17.69 -3.49
C ALA A 190 7.44 -17.39 -4.95
N GLY A 191 8.22 -16.57 -5.66
CA GLY A 191 8.05 -16.28 -7.09
C GLY A 191 7.09 -15.13 -7.41
N VAL A 192 6.62 -14.37 -6.41
CA VAL A 192 5.82 -13.16 -6.66
C VAL A 192 6.76 -12.02 -7.09
N PRO A 193 6.51 -11.35 -8.22
CA PRO A 193 7.15 -10.08 -8.54
C PRO A 193 6.98 -9.06 -7.40
N THR A 194 8.09 -8.73 -6.74
CA THR A 194 8.12 -7.82 -5.58
C THR A 194 9.05 -6.66 -5.87
N LEU A 195 8.57 -5.44 -5.70
CA LEU A 195 9.31 -4.20 -5.96
C LEU A 195 9.28 -3.26 -4.74
N ASP A 196 10.29 -2.42 -4.68
CA ASP A 196 10.37 -1.26 -3.77
C ASP A 196 9.84 -0.01 -4.52
N TYR A 197 9.12 0.87 -3.82
CA TYR A 197 8.44 2.05 -4.41
C TYR A 197 8.46 3.28 -3.46
#